data_AF-A0A5A8A1Q2-F1
#
_entry.id   AF-A0A5A8A1Q2-F1
#
_cell.length_a   1.000
_cell.length_b   1.000
_cell.length_c   1.000
_cell.angle_alpha   90.00
_cell.angle_beta   90.00
_cell.angle_gamma   90.00
#
_symmetry.space_group_name_H-M   'P 1'
#
loop_
_entity.id
_entity.type
_entity.pdbx_description
1 polymer ?
#
loop_
_entity_poly.entity_id
_entity_poly.type
_entity_poly.pdbx_seq_one_letter_code
_entity_poly.pdbx_strand_id
1 'polypeptide(L)' 'MQQRKKTAQVNLRIDPALKEAAEMAAKEDQRSLTSLVEKLLTEHLKAKGYLK' A
#
# COMPACT_ATOMS: atom_id res chain seq x y z
N MET A 1 -0.28 23.50 -1.99
CA MET A 1 1.04 22.93 -2.36
C MET A 1 1.00 21.44 -2.10
N GLN A 2 0.77 20.63 -3.14
CA GLN A 2 0.71 19.16 -2.99
C GLN A 2 2.12 18.67 -2.69
N GLN A 3 2.39 18.27 -1.45
CA GLN A 3 3.66 17.64 -1.09
C GLN A 3 3.76 16.35 -1.91
N ARG A 4 4.59 16.35 -2.96
CA ARG A 4 5.08 15.12 -3.58
C ARG A 4 5.84 14.38 -2.48
N LYS A 5 5.16 13.48 -1.78
CA LYS A 5 5.77 12.58 -0.80
C LYS A 5 7.00 11.98 -1.49
N LYS A 6 8.17 12.07 -0.85
CA LYS A 6 9.37 11.36 -1.29
C LYS A 6 9.05 9.87 -1.16
N THR A 7 8.52 9.27 -2.23
CA THR A 7 8.18 7.85 -2.27
C THR A 7 9.47 7.06 -2.28
N ALA A 8 9.80 6.43 -1.15
CA ALA A 8 10.88 5.46 -1.10
C ALA A 8 10.42 4.21 -1.86
N GLN A 9 11.22 3.73 -2.81
CA GLN A 9 10.95 2.49 -3.51
C GLN A 9 11.24 1.32 -2.56
N VAL A 10 10.20 0.57 -2.19
CA VAL A 10 10.35 -0.63 -1.36
C VAL A 10 10.26 -1.85 -2.28
N ASN A 11 11.35 -2.61 -2.38
CA ASN A 11 11.36 -3.90 -3.07
C ASN A 11 10.95 -4.98 -2.06
N LEU A 12 9.68 -5.36 -2.07
CA LEU A 12 9.13 -6.42 -1.24
C LEU A 12 8.86 -7.65 -2.10
N ARG A 13 9.31 -8.82 -1.62
CA ARG A 13 8.81 -10.10 -2.14
C ARG A 13 7.58 -10.46 -1.34
N ILE A 14 6.46 -10.56 -2.04
CA ILE A 14 5.20 -11.05 -1.51
C ILE A 14 4.85 -12.35 -2.20
N ASP A 15 4.06 -13.17 -1.52
CA ASP A 15 3.53 -14.39 -2.10
C ASP A 15 2.69 -14.06 -3.35
N PRO A 16 2.80 -14.82 -4.45
CA PRO A 16 2.04 -14.56 -5.67
C PRO A 16 0.52 -14.56 -5.42
N ALA A 17 0.01 -15.42 -4.53
CA ALA A 17 -1.42 -15.42 -4.19
C ALA A 17 -1.86 -14.12 -3.50
N LEU A 18 -0.98 -13.56 -2.65
CA LEU A 18 -1.23 -12.27 -2.00
C LEU A 18 -1.22 -11.13 -3.02
N LYS A 19 -0.33 -11.19 -4.02
CA LYS A 19 -0.26 -10.20 -5.10
C LYS A 19 -1.56 -10.21 -5.92
N GLU A 20 -2.06 -11.37 -6.31
CA GLU A 20 -3.31 -11.49 -7.08
C GLU A 20 -4.51 -10.98 -6.27
N ALA A 21 -4.60 -11.34 -4.99
CA ALA A 21 -5.65 -10.83 -4.09
C ALA A 21 -5.59 -9.30 -3.95
N ALA A 22 -4.39 -8.75 -3.80
CA ALA A 22 -4.19 -7.31 -3.70
C ALA A 22 -4.46 -6.59 -5.04
N GLU A 23 -4.16 -7.21 -6.19
CA GLU A 23 -4.50 -6.67 -7.51
C GLU A 23 -6.01 -6.66 -7.75
N MET A 24 -6.72 -7.71 -7.33
CA MET A 24 -8.20 -7.75 -7.37
C MET A 24 -8.80 -6.63 -6.50
N ALA A 25 -8.37 -6.53 -5.24
CA ALA A 25 -8.84 -5.48 -4.34
C ALA A 25 -8.51 -4.06 -4.85
N ALA A 26 -7.34 -3.86 -5.44
CA ALA A 26 -6.94 -2.58 -6.04
C ALA A 26 -7.82 -2.23 -7.25
N LYS A 27 -8.14 -3.23 -8.08
CA LYS A 27 -9.02 -3.07 -9.24
C LYS A 27 -10.45 -2.73 -8.84
N GLU A 28 -10.96 -3.32 -7.76
CA GLU A 28 -12.25 -2.97 -7.17
C GLU A 28 -12.27 -1.53 -6.61
N ASP A 29 -11.19 -1.10 -5.96
CA ASP A 29 -11.07 0.25 -5.37
C ASP A 29 -10.81 1.35 -6.45
N GLN A 30 -10.64 0.98 -7.73
CA GLN A 30 -10.19 1.85 -8.83
C GLN A 30 -8.86 2.56 -8.52
N ARG A 31 -7.97 1.91 -7.76
CA ARG A 31 -6.65 2.44 -7.40
C ARG A 31 -5.55 1.50 -7.87
N SER A 32 -4.34 2.02 -8.03
CA SER A 32 -3.18 1.17 -8.27
C SER A 32 -2.89 0.30 -7.05
N LEU A 33 -2.38 -0.91 -7.28
CA LEU A 33 -1.90 -1.84 -6.24
C LEU A 33 -1.05 -1.12 -5.17
N THR A 34 -0.14 -0.26 -5.62
CA THR A 34 0.75 0.53 -4.76
C THR A 34 -0.02 1.45 -3.81
N SER A 35 -1.09 2.10 -4.26
CA SER A 35 -1.91 2.99 -3.42
C SER A 35 -2.73 2.20 -2.40
N LEU A 36 -3.27 1.04 -2.79
CA LEU A 36 -3.96 0.14 -1.87
C LEU A 36 -3.01 -0.33 -0.76
N VAL A 37 -1.83 -0.79 -1.15
CA VAL A 37 -0.78 -1.24 -0.21
C VAL A 37 -0.32 -0.08 0.67
N GLU A 38 -0.09 1.12 0.12
CA GLU A 38 0.30 2.29 0.93
C GLU A 38 -0.76 2.64 1.98
N LYS A 39 -2.06 2.57 1.63
CA LYS A 39 -3.16 2.82 2.56
C LYS A 39 -3.22 1.74 3.66
N LEU A 40 -3.22 0.47 3.28
CA LEU A 40 -3.21 -0.67 4.22
C LEU A 40 -2.01 -0.62 5.16
N LEU A 41 -0.83 -0.35 4.63
CA LEU A 41 0.40 -0.26 5.41
C LEU A 41 0.35 0.95 6.36
N THR A 42 -0.16 2.09 5.89
CA THR A 42 -0.33 3.29 6.72
C THR A 42 -1.31 3.02 7.87
N GLU A 43 -2.47 2.43 7.58
CA GLU A 43 -3.47 2.08 8.61
C GLU A 43 -2.90 1.06 9.61
N HIS A 44 -2.18 0.04 9.12
CA HIS A 44 -1.55 -0.96 9.98
C HIS A 44 -0.47 -0.34 10.89
N LEU A 45 0.40 0.50 10.33
CA LEU A 45 1.47 1.16 11.08
C LEU A 45 0.92 2.20 12.07
N LYS A 46 -0.15 2.92 11.71
CA LYS A 46 -0.87 3.81 12.64
C LYS A 46 -1.53 3.03 13.77
N ALA A 47 -2.23 1.94 13.46
CA ALA A 47 -2.87 1.09 14.46
C ALA A 47 -1.86 0.48 15.44
N LYS A 48 -0.64 0.18 14.97
CA LYS A 48 0.46 -0.28 15.83
C LYS A 48 1.27 0.84 16.50
N GLY A 49 0.98 2.11 16.21
CA GLY A 49 1.67 3.27 16.79
C GLY A 49 3.07 3.54 16.21
N TYR A 50 3.46 2.90 15.11
CA TYR A 50 4.72 3.18 14.41
C TYR A 50 4.66 4.44 13.56
N LEU A 51 3.46 4.88 13.17
CA LEU A 51 3.22 6.11 12.43
C LEU A 51 2.29 7.02 13.27
N LYS A 52 2.73 8.25 13.57
CA LYS A 52 1.89 9.29 14.19
C LYS A 52 1.24 10.15 13.11
#